data_AF-A0A1B5Z9G6-F1
#
_entry.id   AF-A0A1B5Z9G6-F1
#
_cell.length_a   1.000
_cell.length_b   1.000
_cell.length_c   1.000
_cell.angle_alpha   90.00
_cell.angle_beta   90.00
_cell.angle_gamma   90.00
#
_symmetry.space_group_name_H-M   'P 1'
#
loop_
_entity.id
_entity.type
_entity.pdbx_description
1 polymer ?
#
loop_
_entity_poly.entity_id
_entity_poly.type
_entity_poly.pdbx_seq_one_letter_code
_entity_poly.pdbx_strand_id
1 'polypeptide(L)'
;MWFQRSRAKWLMDGDRNTRYYHMKTITRRRNNILMLRNTDGQWIEDVDQLQGMVNNFYQQLFMAKHGNMELFQSTVTYPMLEEDMLAALAAPIAYDEVKHAVFSMSPWKAPGPDGFPAGL
;
A
#
# COMPACT_ATOMS: atom_id res chain seq x y z
N MET A 1 16.90 14.14 22.12
CA MET A 1 15.85 13.71 23.07
C MET A 1 14.42 13.95 22.53
N TRP A 2 14.08 13.33 21.39
CA TRP A 2 12.70 13.35 20.85
C TRP A 2 12.04 11.96 20.97
N PHE A 3 12.84 10.90 20.90
CA PHE A 3 12.42 9.50 21.07
C PHE A 3 11.87 9.18 22.48
N GLN A 4 12.40 9.81 23.54
CA GLN A 4 11.88 9.63 24.91
C GLN A 4 10.55 10.34 25.14
N ARG A 5 10.27 11.43 24.41
CA ARG A 5 9.01 12.18 24.52
C ARG A 5 7.85 11.54 23.73
N SER A 6 8.13 10.79 22.67
CA SER A 6 7.08 10.14 21.88
C SER A 6 6.46 8.94 22.60
N ARG A 7 7.26 8.14 23.30
CA ARG A 7 6.77 6.97 24.07
C ARG A 7 6.17 7.32 25.44
N ALA A 8 6.69 8.34 26.14
CA ALA A 8 6.16 8.73 27.45
C ALA A 8 4.70 9.20 27.38
N LYS A 9 4.31 9.86 26.28
CA LYS A 9 2.92 10.25 26.03
C LYS A 9 2.02 9.05 25.78
N TRP A 10 2.50 8.06 25.03
CA TRP A 10 1.79 6.81 24.77
C TRP A 10 1.63 5.95 26.04
N LEU A 11 2.62 5.96 26.93
CA LEU A 11 2.60 5.25 28.20
C LEU A 11 1.63 5.87 29.24
N MET A 12 1.50 7.21 29.23
CA MET A 12 0.58 7.95 30.11
C MET A 12 -0.87 7.97 29.58
N ASP A 13 -1.04 8.18 28.27
CA ASP A 13 -2.35 8.35 27.65
C ASP A 13 -2.99 7.01 27.24
N GLY A 14 -2.19 5.94 27.07
CA GLY A 14 -2.66 4.58 26.80
C GLY A 14 -3.82 4.51 25.79
N ASP A 15 -4.81 3.67 26.08
CA ASP A 15 -6.10 3.57 25.37
C ASP A 15 -7.19 4.45 26.01
N ARG A 16 -6.81 5.47 26.81
CA ARG A 16 -7.79 6.38 27.39
C ARG A 16 -8.33 7.29 26.31
N ASN A 17 -9.65 7.48 26.29
CA ASN A 17 -10.34 8.41 25.40
C ASN A 17 -10.03 9.86 25.81
N THR A 18 -8.80 10.30 25.58
CA THR A 18 -8.33 11.65 25.94
C THR A 18 -8.96 12.69 25.02
N ARG A 19 -8.96 13.95 25.46
CA ARG A 19 -9.40 15.10 24.65
C ARG A 19 -8.74 15.11 23.26
N TYR A 20 -7.51 14.63 23.14
CA TYR A 20 -6.82 14.48 21.86
C TYR A 20 -7.56 13.54 20.91
N TYR A 21 -7.96 12.34 21.36
CA TYR A 21 -8.71 11.39 20.53
C TYR A 21 -10.12 11.89 20.20
N HIS A 22 -10.80 12.53 21.15
CA HIS A 22 -12.09 13.18 20.90
C HIS A 22 -11.99 14.29 19.85
N MET A 23 -11.01 15.20 19.97
CA MET A 23 -10.78 16.26 18.99
C MET A 23 -10.40 15.68 17.63
N LYS A 24 -9.52 14.67 17.58
CA LYS A 24 -9.14 13.98 16.34
C LYS A 24 -10.33 13.32 15.66
N THR A 25 -11.24 12.70 16.42
CA THR A 25 -12.49 12.13 15.90
C THR A 25 -13.44 13.21 15.40
N ILE A 26 -13.57 14.33 16.10
CA ILE A 26 -14.40 15.48 15.66
C ILE A 26 -13.85 16.10 14.38
N THR A 27 -12.53 16.29 14.28
CA THR A 27 -11.88 16.79 13.06
C THR A 27 -12.07 15.82 11.90
N ARG A 28 -11.94 14.50 12.12
CA ARG A 28 -12.24 13.48 11.09
C ARG A 28 -13.69 13.50 10.64
N ARG A 29 -14.65 13.66 11.58
CA ARG A 29 -16.08 13.82 11.26
C ARG A 29 -16.39 15.09 10.46
N ARG A 30 -15.53 16.12 10.55
CA ARG A 30 -15.66 17.36 9.77
C ARG A 30 -15.06 17.27 8.37
N ASN A 31 -14.21 16.29 8.09
CA ASN A 31 -13.62 16.06 6.78
C ASN A 31 -14.52 15.20 5.89
N ASN A 32 -15.83 15.50 5.89
CA ASN A 32 -16.78 14.85 5.00
C ASN A 32 -16.83 15.64 3.70
N ILE A 33 -16.78 14.92 2.58
CA ILE A 33 -17.05 15.49 1.27
C ILE A 33 -18.54 15.77 1.22
N LEU A 34 -18.93 17.06 1.19
CA LEU A 34 -20.33 17.48 1.16
C LEU A 34 -20.90 17.47 -0.25
N MET A 35 -20.07 17.70 -1.25
CA MET A 35 -20.48 17.71 -2.65
C MET A 35 -19.32 17.39 -3.59
N LEU A 36 -19.64 16.72 -4.69
CA LEU A 36 -18.72 16.49 -5.81
C LEU A 36 -19.40 16.96 -7.10
N ARG A 37 -18.58 17.44 -8.03
CA ARG A 37 -19.05 17.83 -9.35
C ARG A 37 -18.99 16.63 -10.30
N ASN A 38 -20.09 16.31 -10.96
CA ASN A 38 -20.13 15.25 -11.96
C ASN A 38 -19.52 15.70 -13.30
N THR A 39 -19.41 14.77 -14.25
CA THR A 39 -18.88 15.01 -15.60
C THR A 39 -19.69 16.01 -16.42
N ASP A 40 -20.99 16.12 -16.12
CA ASP A 40 -21.91 17.07 -16.76
C ASP A 40 -21.86 18.47 -16.11
N GLY A 41 -20.97 18.66 -15.13
CA GLY A 41 -20.73 19.92 -14.46
C GLY A 41 -21.74 20.27 -13.36
N GLN A 42 -22.61 19.34 -12.96
CA GLN A 42 -23.58 19.48 -11.88
C GLN A 42 -22.98 19.11 -10.53
N TRP A 43 -23.40 19.81 -9.48
CA TRP A 43 -23.02 19.48 -8.10
C TRP A 43 -23.96 18.44 -7.53
N ILE A 44 -23.40 17.36 -6.99
CA ILE A 44 -24.11 16.26 -6.34
C ILE A 44 -23.82 16.34 -4.84
N GLU A 45 -24.87 16.37 -4.03
CA GLU A 45 -24.82 16.44 -2.56
C GLU A 45 -25.33 15.14 -1.89
N ASP A 46 -26.02 14.29 -2.66
CA ASP A 46 -26.60 13.05 -2.16
C ASP A 46 -25.50 12.02 -1.84
N VAL A 47 -25.53 11.49 -0.61
CA VAL A 47 -24.45 10.64 -0.07
C VAL A 47 -24.32 9.33 -0.84
N ASP A 48 -25.44 8.72 -1.25
CA ASP A 48 -25.43 7.46 -1.98
C ASP A 48 -24.87 7.66 -3.39
N GLN A 49 -25.25 8.77 -4.04
CA GLN A 49 -24.68 9.15 -5.33
C GLN A 49 -23.19 9.47 -5.24
N LEU A 50 -22.75 10.18 -4.19
CA LEU A 50 -21.33 10.47 -3.95
C LEU A 50 -20.51 9.18 -3.79
N GLN A 51 -21.00 8.21 -3.03
CA GLN A 51 -20.36 6.90 -2.89
C GLN A 51 -20.27 6.18 -4.24
N GLY A 52 -21.35 6.19 -5.02
CA GLY A 52 -21.39 5.61 -6.37
C GLY A 52 -20.37 6.27 -7.31
N MET A 53 -20.26 7.60 -7.28
CA MET A 53 -19.29 8.35 -8.09
C MET A 53 -17.85 8.00 -7.74
N VAL A 54 -17.50 7.95 -6.45
CA VAL A 54 -16.15 7.62 -5.99
C VAL A 54 -15.80 6.18 -6.35
N ASN A 55 -16.72 5.23 -6.12
CA ASN A 55 -16.51 3.84 -6.47
C ASN A 55 -16.31 3.66 -7.98
N ASN A 56 -17.17 4.25 -8.81
CA ASN A 56 -17.06 4.14 -10.27
C ASN A 56 -15.75 4.78 -10.77
N PHE A 57 -15.37 5.94 -10.24
CA PHE A 57 -14.12 6.60 -10.59
C PHE A 57 -12.91 5.70 -10.33
N TYR A 58 -12.79 5.14 -9.12
CA TYR A 58 -11.65 4.28 -8.78
C TYR A 58 -11.72 2.91 -9.47
N GLN A 59 -12.93 2.37 -9.69
CA GLN A 59 -13.10 1.18 -10.52
C GLN A 59 -12.58 1.43 -11.93
N GLN A 60 -12.94 2.53 -12.58
CA GLN A 60 -12.42 2.86 -13.91
C GLN A 60 -10.92 3.16 -13.91
N LEU A 61 -10.40 3.82 -12.87
CA LEU A 61 -8.98 4.11 -12.73
C LEU A 61 -8.12 2.84 -12.60
N PHE A 62 -8.59 1.88 -11.80
CA PHE A 62 -7.87 0.63 -11.50
C PHE A 62 -8.32 -0.56 -12.35
N MET A 63 -9.40 -0.41 -13.12
CA MET A 63 -9.68 -1.29 -14.25
C MET A 63 -8.52 -1.11 -15.22
N ALA A 64 -7.58 -2.04 -15.16
CA ALA A 64 -6.51 -2.15 -16.14
C ALA A 64 -7.16 -2.02 -17.52
N LYS A 65 -6.82 -0.95 -18.25
CA LYS A 65 -7.15 -0.86 -19.66
C LYS A 65 -6.55 -2.11 -20.29
N HIS A 66 -7.37 -3.13 -20.51
CA HIS A 66 -7.05 -4.31 -21.33
C HIS A 66 -6.94 -3.92 -22.81
N GLY A 67 -6.66 -2.66 -23.13
CA GLY A 67 -6.09 -2.30 -24.41
C GLY A 67 -4.61 -2.54 -24.24
N ASN A 68 -4.11 -3.62 -24.85
CA ASN A 68 -2.71 -3.98 -25.00
C ASN A 68 -1.80 -2.98 -24.28
N MET A 69 -1.33 -3.33 -23.08
CA MET A 69 -0.01 -2.87 -22.72
C MET A 69 0.88 -3.42 -23.83
N GLU A 70 1.03 -2.66 -24.91
CA GLU A 70 2.19 -2.77 -25.77
C GLU A 70 3.32 -2.49 -24.80
N LEU A 71 3.82 -3.57 -24.19
CA LEU A 71 5.13 -3.58 -23.59
C LEU A 71 5.97 -2.87 -24.62
N PHE A 72 6.39 -1.64 -24.32
CA PHE A 72 7.17 -0.84 -25.23
C PHE A 72 8.50 -1.59 -25.33
N GLN A 73 8.54 -2.59 -26.23
CA GLN A 73 9.73 -3.32 -26.59
C GLN A 73 10.52 -2.36 -27.45
N SER A 74 11.08 -1.33 -26.80
CA SER A 74 12.18 -0.64 -27.45
C SER A 74 13.30 -1.66 -27.54
N THR A 75 14.01 -1.66 -28.67
CA THR A 75 15.24 -2.43 -28.89
C THR A 75 16.32 -2.14 -27.85
N VAL A 76 16.10 -1.19 -26.93
CA VAL A 76 17.04 -0.70 -25.93
C VAL A 76 16.65 -1.11 -24.49
N THR A 77 15.43 -1.60 -24.22
CA THR A 77 14.95 -1.65 -22.81
C THR A 77 15.26 -2.96 -22.08
N TYR A 78 15.50 -4.07 -22.78
CA TYR A 78 15.80 -5.35 -22.14
C TYR A 78 16.95 -6.05 -22.87
N PRO A 79 18.18 -6.07 -22.30
CA PRO A 79 19.24 -6.87 -22.87
C PRO A 79 18.82 -8.35 -22.88
N MET A 80 19.18 -9.07 -23.95
CA MET A 80 19.02 -10.52 -23.98
C MET A 80 19.83 -11.11 -22.82
N LEU A 81 19.19 -11.94 -21.99
CA LEU A 81 19.93 -12.63 -20.94
C LEU A 81 20.92 -13.60 -21.59
N GLU A 82 22.13 -13.65 -21.04
CA GLU A 82 23.11 -14.68 -21.37
C GLU A 82 22.56 -16.07 -20.99
N GLU A 83 22.94 -17.10 -21.76
CA GLU A 83 22.44 -18.47 -21.57
C GLU A 83 22.67 -18.99 -20.15
N ASP A 84 23.81 -18.64 -19.54
CA ASP A 84 24.14 -19.02 -18.17
C ASP A 84 23.19 -18.40 -17.14
N MET A 85 22.78 -17.14 -17.32
CA MET A 85 21.81 -16.48 -16.43
C MET A 85 20.43 -17.11 -16.59
N LEU A 86 20.05 -17.45 -17.83
CA LEU A 86 18.79 -18.11 -18.10
C LEU A 86 18.75 -19.53 -17.48
N ALA A 87 19.85 -20.26 -17.60
CA ALA A 87 20.00 -21.57 -16.97
C ALA A 87 19.95 -21.49 -15.44
N ALA A 88 20.59 -20.48 -14.84
CA ALA A 88 20.53 -20.25 -13.40
C ALA A 88 19.11 -19.89 -12.91
N LEU A 89 18.37 -19.06 -13.66
CA LEU A 89 16.97 -18.73 -13.36
C LEU A 89 16.03 -19.93 -13.50
N ALA A 90 16.31 -20.83 -14.43
CA ALA A 90 15.53 -22.05 -14.67
C ALA A 90 15.95 -23.23 -13.76
N ALA A 91 16.99 -23.06 -12.95
CA ALA A 91 17.48 -24.10 -12.07
C ALA A 91 16.48 -24.39 -10.93
N PRO A 92 16.42 -25.64 -10.42
CA PRO A 92 15.60 -25.95 -9.26
C PRO A 92 16.12 -25.23 -8.01
N ILE A 93 15.19 -24.73 -7.19
CA ILE A 93 15.50 -24.03 -5.94
C ILE A 93 16.22 -24.99 -4.98
N ALA A 94 17.42 -24.61 -4.54
CA ALA A 94 18.22 -25.42 -3.62
C ALA A 94 17.85 -25.16 -2.16
N TYR A 95 18.00 -26.16 -1.29
CA TYR A 95 17.77 -25.99 0.15
C TYR A 95 18.66 -24.90 0.76
N ASP A 96 19.93 -24.86 0.36
CA ASP A 96 20.88 -23.87 0.85
C ASP A 96 20.51 -22.45 0.42
N GLU A 97 19.95 -22.27 -0.77
CA GLU A 97 19.43 -20.99 -1.26
C GLU A 97 18.29 -20.50 -0.37
N VAL A 98 17.32 -21.36 -0.07
CA VAL A 98 16.20 -21.05 0.83
C VAL A 98 16.72 -20.67 2.22
N LYS A 99 17.66 -21.46 2.75
CA LYS A 99 18.28 -21.19 4.05
C LYS A 99 18.97 -19.82 4.04
N HIS A 100 19.82 -19.55 3.06
CA HIS A 100 20.50 -18.27 2.94
C HIS A 100 19.51 -17.10 2.82
N ALA A 101 18.48 -17.23 1.99
CA ALA A 101 17.46 -16.19 1.82
C ALA A 101 16.76 -15.88 3.14
N VAL A 102 16.28 -16.90 3.86
CA VAL A 102 15.59 -16.76 5.15
C VAL A 102 16.49 -16.09 6.20
N PHE A 103 17.74 -16.53 6.33
CA PHE A 103 18.66 -15.96 7.32
C PHE A 103 19.27 -14.61 6.90
N SER A 104 19.14 -14.21 5.64
CA SER A 104 19.57 -12.88 5.16
C SER A 104 18.54 -11.77 5.41
N MET A 105 17.30 -12.13 5.79
CA MET A 105 16.26 -11.16 6.07
C MET A 105 16.59 -10.36 7.33
N SER A 106 16.41 -9.03 7.29
CA SER A 106 16.63 -8.19 8.46
C SER A 106 15.62 -8.55 9.57
N PRO A 107 16.07 -8.93 10.78
CA PRO A 107 15.16 -9.23 11.86
C PRO A 107 14.38 -7.96 12.27
N TRP A 108 13.12 -8.13 12.68
CA TRP A 108 12.24 -7.06 13.18
C TRP A 108 11.72 -6.05 12.14
N LYS A 109 11.70 -6.38 10.85
CA LYS A 109 10.90 -5.61 9.88
C LYS A 109 9.40 -5.83 10.10
N ALA A 110 8.61 -4.86 9.66
CA ALA A 110 7.16 -4.93 9.73
C ALA A 110 6.65 -6.21 9.03
N PRO A 111 5.73 -6.96 9.64
CA PRO A 111 5.21 -8.19 9.07
C PRO A 111 4.42 -7.90 7.79
N GLY A 112 4.39 -8.88 6.89
CA GLY A 112 3.52 -8.84 5.71
C GLY A 112 2.04 -8.98 6.08
N PRO A 113 1.16 -9.07 5.06
CA PRO A 113 -0.27 -9.35 5.27
C PRO A 113 -0.54 -10.66 6.03
N ASP A 114 0.44 -11.56 6.06
CA ASP A 114 0.45 -12.84 6.76
C ASP A 114 0.75 -12.72 8.27
N GLY A 115 1.24 -11.56 8.73
CA GLY A 115 1.46 -11.29 10.15
C GLY A 115 2.75 -11.87 10.74
N PHE A 116 3.60 -12.53 9.95
CA PHE A 116 4.83 -13.14 10.44
C PHE A 116 6.05 -12.22 10.24
N PRO A 117 6.82 -11.90 11.28
CA PRO A 117 8.09 -11.19 11.14
C PRO A 117 9.18 -12.14 10.63
N ALA A 118 10.15 -11.60 9.90
CA ALA A 118 11.26 -12.38 9.34
C ALA A 118 12.30 -12.84 10.38
N GLY A 119 12.26 -12.29 11.60
CA GLY A 119 13.17 -12.66 12.69
C GLY A 119 12.52 -13.65 13.64
N LEU A 120 13.25 -14.73 13.96
CA LEU A 120 13.13 -15.42 15.25
C LEU A 120 13.66 -14.50 16.37
#